data_AF-A0A0F2Q627-F1
#
_entry.id   AF-A0A0F2Q627-F1
#
_cell.length_a   1.000
_cell.length_b   1.000
_cell.length_c   1.000
_cell.angle_alpha   90.00
_cell.angle_beta   90.00
_cell.angle_gamma   90.00
#
_symmetry.space_group_name_H-M   'P 1'
#
loop_
_entity.id
_entity.type
_entity.pdbx_description
1 polymer ?
#
loop_
_entity_poly.entity_id
_entity_poly.type
_entity_poly.pdbx_seq_one_letter_code
_entity_poly.pdbx_strand_id
1 'polypeptide(L)' 'MLNWTMNRTIPPSVAARPDAIALPPSLTPTIGDMKHTPPQKPRIALALGGGAARGWAHIGVLRALDEAGVEVSMI' A
#
# COMPACT_ATOMS: atom_id res chain seq x y z
N MET A 1 13.69 -16.13 -9.54
CA MET A 1 14.38 -14.85 -9.28
C MET A 1 13.43 -13.72 -9.62
N LEU A 2 12.67 -13.20 -8.66
CA LEU A 2 11.86 -11.99 -8.84
C LEU A 2 12.10 -11.10 -7.61
N ASN A 3 12.71 -9.94 -7.88
CA ASN A 3 13.29 -9.00 -6.92
C ASN A 3 12.20 -8.03 -6.43
N TRP A 4 11.73 -8.19 -5.19
CA TRP A 4 10.64 -7.40 -4.57
C TRP A 4 11.11 -6.03 -4.02
N THR A 5 12.36 -5.61 -4.24
CA THR A 5 12.93 -4.42 -3.55
C THR A 5 12.60 -3.05 -4.17
N MET A 6 11.61 -2.94 -5.06
CA MET A 6 11.17 -1.64 -5.59
C MET A 6 10.07 -1.07 -4.70
N ASN A 7 10.44 -0.28 -3.69
CA ASN A 7 9.76 0.95 -3.24
C ASN A 7 10.15 1.35 -1.79
N ARG A 8 11.44 1.29 -1.44
CA ARG A 8 11.94 1.99 -0.24
C ARG A 8 12.40 3.39 -0.67
N THR A 9 11.44 4.32 -0.74
CA THR A 9 11.76 5.73 -0.91
C THR A 9 12.24 6.26 0.44
N ILE A 10 13.56 6.37 0.60
CA ILE A 10 14.17 7.07 1.73
C ILE A 10 14.08 8.56 1.38
N PRO A 11 13.35 9.41 2.14
CA PRO A 11 13.41 10.84 1.92
C PRO A 11 14.86 11.30 2.15
N PRO A 12 15.42 12.21 1.34
CA PRO A 12 16.77 12.70 1.55
C PRO A 12 16.84 13.41 2.91
N SER A 13 17.44 12.72 3.87
CA SER A 13 17.86 13.30 5.14
C SER A 13 19.00 14.27 4.86
N VAL A 14 18.74 15.55 5.16
CA VAL A 14 19.75 16.59 5.46
C VAL A 14 20.70 16.91 4.30
N ALA A 15 20.26 17.81 3.42
CA ALA A 15 21.19 18.74 2.80
C ALA A 15 21.56 19.80 3.86
N ALA A 16 22.70 19.58 4.52
CA ALA A 16 23.33 20.56 5.39
C ALA A 16 23.54 21.87 4.60
N ARG A 17 22.88 22.95 5.05
CA ARG A 17 23.15 24.31 4.60
C ARG A 17 24.37 24.83 5.38
N PRO A 18 25.46 25.28 4.72
CA PRO A 18 26.66 25.75 5.42
C PRO A 18 26.65 27.24 5.82
N ASP A 19 25.49 27.92 5.87
CA ASP A 19 25.43 29.35 6.24
C ASP A 19 24.16 29.69 7.03
N ALA A 20 24.20 29.49 8.34
CA ALA A 20 23.21 30.08 9.24
C ALA A 20 23.81 30.34 10.63
N ILE A 21 24.62 31.39 10.73
CA ILE A 21 24.84 32.09 12.00
C ILE A 21 23.61 33.02 12.17
N ALA A 22 22.53 32.50 12.76
CA ALA A 22 21.42 33.31 13.25
C ALA A 22 20.66 32.53 14.34
N LEU A 23 20.34 33.22 15.43
CA LEU A 23 19.64 32.80 16.66
C LEU A 23 18.65 31.62 16.50
N PRO A 24 18.49 30.74 17.51
CA PRO A 24 17.49 29.68 17.44
C PRO A 24 16.07 30.28 17.49
N PRO A 25 15.25 30.22 16.43
CA PRO A 25 13.81 30.22 16.64
C PRO A 25 13.49 28.90 17.34
N SER A 26 12.76 28.95 18.45
CA SER A 26 12.22 27.76 19.10
C SER A 26 11.53 26.90 18.05
N LEU A 27 12.20 25.83 17.63
CA LEU A 27 11.59 24.73 16.92
C LEU A 27 10.81 23.99 17.99
N THR A 28 9.58 24.41 18.25
CA THR A 28 8.55 23.44 18.60
C THR A 28 8.44 22.54 17.37
N PRO A 29 8.90 21.27 17.41
CA PRO A 29 8.40 20.34 16.42
C PRO A 29 6.91 20.24 16.73
N THR A 30 6.09 20.94 15.95
CA THR A 30 4.71 20.52 15.74
C THR A 30 4.83 19.14 15.13
N ILE A 31 4.86 18.13 16.00
CA ILE A 31 4.76 16.71 15.65
C ILE A 31 3.36 16.59 15.09
N GLY A 32 3.23 16.98 13.83
CA GLY A 32 2.00 17.00 13.08
C GLY A 32 1.44 15.59 13.11
N ASP A 33 0.27 15.49 13.74
CA ASP A 33 -0.82 14.60 13.38
C ASP A 33 -0.40 13.41 12.52
N MET A 34 0.31 12.46 13.11
CA MET A 34 0.39 11.12 12.55
C MET A 34 -1.00 10.51 12.74
N LYS A 35 -1.94 10.89 11.86
CA LYS A 35 -3.22 10.21 11.70
C LYS A 35 -2.86 8.79 11.31
N HIS A 36 -2.78 7.91 12.31
CA HIS A 36 -2.82 6.47 12.10
C HIS A 36 -4.11 6.22 11.32
N THR A 37 -3.97 6.08 10.01
CA THR A 37 -5.08 5.65 9.18
C THR A 37 -5.45 4.28 9.73
N PRO A 38 -6.72 4.06 10.11
CA PRO A 38 -7.12 2.79 10.68
C PRO A 38 -6.67 1.67 9.74
N PRO A 39 -6.23 0.51 10.28
CA PRO A 39 -5.73 -0.59 9.47
C PRO A 39 -6.78 -0.92 8.41
N GLN A 40 -6.46 -0.60 7.15
CA GLN A 40 -7.33 -0.89 6.02
C GLN A 40 -7.47 -2.40 5.96
N LYS A 41 -8.71 -2.90 5.85
CA LYS A 41 -8.95 -4.33 5.64
C LYS A 41 -8.10 -4.81 4.45
N PRO A 42 -7.42 -5.96 4.56
CA PRO A 42 -6.59 -6.46 3.48
C PRO A 42 -7.45 -6.67 2.23
N ARG A 43 -7.07 -6.01 1.13
CA ARG A 43 -7.78 -6.08 -0.15
C ARG A 43 -7.20 -7.23 -0.97
N ILE A 44 -8.06 -8.13 -1.41
CA ILE A 44 -7.66 -9.31 -2.19
C ILE A 44 -7.99 -9.05 -3.67
N ALA A 45 -7.00 -9.26 -4.53
CA ALA A 45 -7.15 -9.18 -5.97
C ALA A 45 -7.09 -10.59 -6.59
N LEU A 46 -8.02 -10.92 -7.47
CA LEU A 46 -8.19 -12.25 -8.05
C LEU A 46 -7.94 -12.22 -9.56
N ALA A 47 -6.72 -12.57 -9.98
CA ALA A 47 -6.40 -12.66 -11.40
C ALA A 47 -7.03 -13.91 -12.04
N LEU A 48 -8.10 -13.72 -12.82
CA LEU A 48 -8.76 -14.80 -13.57
C LEU A 48 -8.02 -15.04 -14.89
N GLY A 49 -7.57 -16.29 -15.12
CA GLY A 49 -6.91 -16.67 -16.36
C GLY A 49 -7.88 -16.70 -17.55
N GLY A 50 -7.44 -16.24 -18.72
CA GLY A 50 -8.26 -16.26 -19.93
C GLY A 50 -8.61 -17.69 -20.37
N GLY A 51 -9.90 -17.98 -20.56
CA GLY A 51 -10.37 -19.31 -20.98
C GLY A 51 -11.70 -19.26 -21.72
N ALA A 52 -11.66 -19.09 -23.04
CA ALA A 52 -12.85 -18.88 -23.89
C ALA A 52 -13.89 -20.03 -23.81
N ALA A 53 -13.46 -21.28 -23.61
CA ALA A 53 -14.35 -22.45 -23.54
C ALA A 53 -14.70 -22.91 -22.11
N ARG A 54 -13.88 -22.57 -21.12
CA ARG A 54 -14.04 -22.97 -19.70
C ARG A 54 -14.37 -21.80 -18.77
N GLY A 55 -14.79 -20.67 -19.32
CA GLY A 55 -14.99 -19.41 -18.58
C GLY A 55 -15.89 -19.52 -17.36
N TRP A 56 -16.81 -20.50 -17.35
CA TRP A 56 -17.72 -20.78 -16.24
C TRP A 56 -17.03 -21.29 -14.97
N ALA A 57 -15.82 -21.83 -15.06
CA ALA A 57 -15.06 -22.27 -13.88
C ALA A 57 -14.79 -21.11 -12.91
N HIS A 58 -14.59 -19.89 -13.44
CA HIS A 58 -14.34 -18.70 -12.63
C HIS A 58 -15.56 -18.29 -11.79
N ILE A 59 -16.78 -18.54 -12.27
CA ILE A 59 -18.01 -18.30 -11.51
C ILE A 59 -18.05 -19.20 -10.26
N GLY A 60 -17.61 -20.46 -10.38
CA GLY A 60 -17.52 -21.36 -9.24
C GLY A 60 -16.53 -20.88 -8.17
N VAL A 61 -15.40 -20.31 -8.58
CA VAL A 61 -14.39 -19.75 -7.66
C VAL A 61 -14.94 -18.53 -6.92
N LEU A 62 -15.61 -17.61 -7.63
CA LEU A 62 -16.23 -16.44 -7.00
C LEU A 62 -17.30 -16.85 -5.97
N ARG A 63 -18.12 -17.85 -6.29
CA ARG A 63 -19.13 -18.38 -5.36
C ARG A 63 -18.51 -19.03 -4.12
N ALA A 64 -17.43 -19.79 -4.28
CA ALA A 64 -16.73 -20.40 -3.16
C ALA A 64 -16.05 -19.34 -2.26
N LEU A 65 -15.52 -18.26 -2.85
CA LEU A 65 -14.94 -17.15 -2.10
C LEU A 65 -16.00 -16.37 -1.32
N ASP A 66 -17.18 -16.15 -1.93
CA ASP A 66 -18.33 -15.53 -1.27
C ASP A 66 -18.81 -16.36 -0.06
N GLU A 67 -18.96 -17.68 -0.23
CA GLU A 67 -19.36 -18.59 0.85
C GLU A 67 -18.31 -18.70 1.97
N ALA A 68 -17.02 -18.55 1.63
CA ALA A 68 -15.93 -18.47 2.61
C ALA A 68 -15.82 -17.09 3.30
N GLY A 69 -16.65 -16.10 2.92
CA GLY A 69 -16.62 -14.75 3.48
C GLY A 69 -15.40 -13.92 3.05
N VAL A 70 -14.79 -14.26 1.91
CA VAL A 70 -13.60 -13.58 1.38
C VAL A 70 -14.03 -12.50 0.39
N GLU A 71 -13.90 -11.24 0.80
CA GLU A 71 -14.26 -10.09 -0.04
C GLU A 71 -13.17 -9.82 -1.10
N VAL A 72 -13.51 -9.99 -2.37
CA VAL A 72 -12.63 -9.68 -3.51
C VAL A 72 -12.79 -8.21 -3.89
N SER A 73 -11.69 -7.45 -3.82
CA SER A 73 -11.69 -6.02 -4.12
C SER A 73 -11.42 -5.71 -5.60
N MET A 74 -10.81 -6.62 -6.34
CA MET A 74 -10.37 -6.42 -7.73
C MET A 74 -10.22 -7.77 -8.44
N ILE A 75 -10.51 -7.81 -9.74
CA ILE A 75 -10.26 -8.96 -10.63
C ILE A 75 -9.22 -8.62 -11.70
#